data_AF-A0A4Y3PFR6-F1
#
_entry.id   AF-A0A4Y3PFR6-F1
#
_cell.length_a   1.000
_cell.length_b   1.000
_cell.length_c   1.000
_cell.angle_alpha   90.00
_cell.angle_beta   90.00
_cell.angle_gamma   90.00
#
_symmetry.space_group_name_H-M   'P 1'
#
loop_
_entity.id
_entity.type
_entity.pdbx_description
1 polymer ?
#
loop_
_entity_poly.entity_id
_entity_poly.type
_entity_poly.pdbx_seq_one_letter_code
_entity_poly.pdbx_strand_id
1 'polypeptide(L)' 'MNGMDWVEFIRKTEDKMFHLHRAIDGICNEPDYKESVSALTEVVRDYQVLVEKAKSELRGIDLHRDRGERDRDHHDHDRY' A
#
# COMPACT_ATOMS: atom_id res chain seq x y z
N MET A 1 5.50 8.53 8.96
CA MET A 1 4.27 7.77 8.68
C MET A 1 4.33 6.52 9.55
N ASN A 2 3.38 6.35 10.47
CA ASN A 2 3.34 5.18 11.33
C ASN A 2 2.66 3.99 10.59
N GLY A 3 2.68 2.79 11.17
CA GLY A 3 2.08 1.61 10.54
C GLY A 3 0.59 1.76 10.23
N MET A 4 -0.16 2.51 11.06
CA MET A 4 -1.59 2.75 10.87
C MET A 4 -1.86 3.68 9.68
N ASP A 5 -1.05 4.73 9.52
CA ASP A 5 -1.10 5.65 8.38
C ASP A 5 -0.87 4.91 7.05
N TRP A 6 0.06 3.94 7.03
CA TRP A 6 0.33 3.12 5.85
C TRP A 6 -0.83 2.21 5.49
N VAL A 7 -1.47 1.57 6.49
CA VAL A 7 -2.66 0.75 6.26
C VAL A 7 -3.81 1.59 5.70
N GLU A 8 -4.06 2.78 6.25
CA GLU A 8 -5.06 3.69 5.70
C GLU A 8 -4.74 4.15 4.29
N PHE A 9 -3.47 4.48 4.01
CA PHE A 9 -3.02 4.88 2.68
C PHE A 9 -3.25 3.77 1.65
N ILE A 10 -2.88 2.53 1.98
CA ILE A 10 -3.10 1.36 1.12
C ILE A 10 -4.60 1.19 0.84
N ARG A 11 -5.44 1.17 1.88
CA ARG A 11 -6.90 0.99 1.72
C ARG A 11 -7.53 2.07 0.85
N LYS A 12 -7.19 3.34 1.09
CA LYS A 12 -7.71 4.47 0.29
C LYS A 12 -7.24 4.43 -1.16
N THR A 13 -6.02 3.94 -1.41
CA THR A 13 -5.47 3.85 -2.76
C THR A 13 -6.09 2.67 -3.53
N GLU A 14 -6.27 1.52 -2.88
CA GLU A 14 -6.97 0.36 -3.45
C GLU A 14 -8.44 0.67 -3.79
N ASP A 15 -9.13 1.42 -2.92
CA ASP A 15 -10.51 1.89 -3.18
C ASP A 15 -10.59 2.81 -4.40
N LYS A 16 -9.65 3.76 -4.54
CA LYS A 16 -9.55 4.61 -5.73
C LYS A 16 -9.28 3.79 -6.99
N MET A 17 -8.39 2.80 -6.93
CA MET A 17 -8.14 1.92 -8.06
C MET A 17 -9.39 1.14 -8.48
N PHE A 18 -10.18 0.65 -7.52
CA PHE A 18 -11.45 0.00 -7.80
C PHE A 18 -12.40 0.91 -8.59
N HIS A 19 -12.53 2.16 -8.17
CA HIS A 19 -13.34 3.15 -8.89
C HIS A 19 -12.80 3.49 -10.28
N LEU A 20 -11.48 3.57 -10.45
CA LEU A 20 -10.84 3.77 -11.75
C LEU A 20 -11.10 2.61 -12.70
N HIS A 21 -10.96 1.36 -12.24
CA HIS A 21 -11.30 0.19 -13.04
C HIS A 21 -12.75 0.22 -13.50
N ARG A 22 -13.69 0.52 -12.59
CA ARG A 22 -15.11 0.64 -12.95
C ARG A 22 -15.38 1.75 -13.96
N ALA A 23 -14.68 2.89 -13.84
CA ALA A 23 -14.81 3.98 -14.79
C ALA A 23 -14.27 3.59 -16.17
N ILE A 24 -13.10 2.93 -16.22
CA ILE A 24 -12.50 2.40 -17.46
C ILE A 24 -13.46 1.41 -18.12
N ASP A 25 -14.00 0.44 -17.37
CA ASP A 25 -14.95 -0.54 -17.90
C ASP A 25 -16.19 0.11 -18.52
N GLY A 26 -16.63 1.26 -17.97
CA GLY A 26 -17.77 2.01 -18.48
C GLY A 26 -17.51 2.76 -19.79
N ILE A 27 -16.25 3.09 -20.10
CA ILE A 27 -15.89 3.95 -21.25
C ILE A 27 -14.95 3.26 -22.25
N CYS A 28 -14.49 2.04 -22.00
CA CYS A 28 -13.45 1.38 -22.79
C CYS A 28 -13.87 1.03 -24.23
N ASN A 29 -15.17 0.91 -24.49
CA ASN A 29 -15.72 0.59 -25.80
C ASN A 29 -16.06 1.84 -26.64
N GLU A 30 -15.99 3.02 -26.03
CA GLU A 30 -16.32 4.27 -26.69
C GLU A 30 -15.07 4.82 -27.40
N PRO A 31 -15.07 4.95 -28.74
CA PRO A 31 -13.89 5.31 -29.51
C PRO A 31 -13.35 6.70 -29.18
N ASP A 32 -14.23 7.64 -28.82
CA ASP A 32 -13.87 9.01 -28.42
C ASP A 32 -13.10 9.07 -27.09
N TYR A 33 -13.20 8.04 -26.25
CA TYR A 33 -12.55 7.98 -24.93
C TYR A 33 -11.25 7.16 -24.92
N LYS A 34 -10.74 6.74 -26.08
CA LYS A 34 -9.52 5.91 -26.17
C LYS A 34 -8.31 6.50 -25.45
N GLU A 35 -8.09 7.82 -25.58
CA GLU A 35 -6.99 8.51 -24.90
C GLU A 35 -7.22 8.54 -23.38
N SER A 36 -8.43 8.85 -22.94
CA SER A 36 -8.79 8.83 -21.51
C SER A 36 -8.62 7.45 -20.89
N VAL A 37 -9.03 6.39 -21.60
CA VAL A 37 -8.83 5.00 -21.17
C VAL A 37 -7.35 4.67 -21.01
N SER A 38 -6.51 5.11 -21.95
CA SER A 38 -5.05 4.92 -21.87
C SER A 38 -4.47 5.62 -20.64
N ALA A 39 -4.79 6.90 -20.45
CA ALA A 39 -4.30 7.69 -19.33
C ALA A 39 -4.76 7.13 -17.97
N LEU A 40 -6.04 6.75 -17.84
CA LEU A 40 -6.55 6.16 -16.60
C LEU A 40 -5.91 4.80 -16.32
N THR A 41 -5.60 4.01 -17.36
CA THR A 41 -4.89 2.73 -17.22
C THR A 41 -3.47 2.94 -16.70
N GLU A 42 -2.77 3.99 -17.15
CA GLU A 42 -1.46 4.36 -16.62
C GLU A 42 -1.55 4.77 -15.15
N VAL A 43 -2.53 5.61 -14.78
CA VAL A 43 -2.75 6.00 -13.37
C VAL A 43 -3.00 4.79 -12.47
N VAL A 44 -3.78 3.80 -12.94
CA VAL A 44 -4.00 2.55 -12.20
C VAL A 44 -2.68 1.80 -11.97
N ARG A 45 -1.80 1.71 -12.98
CA ARG A 45 -0.48 1.06 -12.84
C ARG A 45 0.40 1.79 -11.84
N ASP A 46 0.40 3.12 -11.86
CA ASP A 46 1.16 3.91 -10.89
C ASP A 46 0.67 3.65 -9.47
N TYR A 47 -0.65 3.58 -9.27
CA TYR A 47 -1.24 3.26 -7.97
C TYR A 47 -0.91 1.84 -7.50
N GLN A 48 -0.87 0.86 -8.40
CA GLN A 48 -0.40 -0.49 -8.08
C GLN A 48 1.04 -0.47 -7.55
N VAL A 49 1.95 0.23 -8.22
CA VAL A 49 3.34 0.37 -7.78
C VAL A 49 3.44 1.05 -6.42
N LEU A 50 2.65 2.11 -6.18
CA LEU A 50 2.62 2.81 -4.90
C LEU A 50 2.12 1.92 -3.76
N VAL A 51 1.06 1.14 -4.01
CA VAL A 51 0.50 0.20 -3.02
C VAL A 51 1.52 -0.88 -2.66
N GLU A 52 2.21 -1.46 -3.65
CA GLU A 52 3.22 -2.50 -3.38
C GLU A 52 4.41 -1.95 -2.61
N LYS A 53 4.87 -0.72 -2.91
CA LYS A 53 5.88 -0.02 -2.11
C LYS A 53 5.40 0.20 -0.68
N ALA A 54 4.19 0.72 -0.50
CA ALA A 54 3.61 0.95 0.82
C ALA A 54 3.49 -0.35 1.65
N LYS A 55 3.09 -1.47 1.01
CA LYS A 55 3.05 -2.79 1.64
C LYS A 55 4.45 -3.26 2.06
N SER A 56 5.47 -3.01 1.26
CA SER A 56 6.87 -3.32 1.59
C SER A 56 7.35 -2.53 2.80
N GLU A 57 7.12 -1.22 2.83
CA GLU A 57 7.49 -0.34 3.95
C GLU A 57 6.77 -0.76 5.24
N LEU A 58 5.47 -1.07 5.17
CA LEU A 58 4.69 -1.54 6.31
C LEU A 58 5.26 -2.82 6.92
N ARG A 59 5.67 -3.79 6.08
CA ARG A 59 6.34 -5.02 6.53
C ARG A 59 7.67 -4.73 7.22
N GLY A 60 8.45 -3.77 6.71
CA GLY A 60 9.69 -3.32 7.35
C GLY A 60 9.44 -2.76 8.76
N ILE A 61 8.39 -1.96 8.93
CA ILE A 61 8.01 -1.39 10.24
C ILE A 61 7.62 -2.49 11.24
N ASP A 62 6.85 -3.49 10.80
CA ASP A 62 6.43 -4.62 11.64
C ASP A 62 7.63 -5.45 12.14
N LEU A 63 8.59 -5.73 11.25
CA LEU A 63 9.82 -6.46 11.58
C LEU A 63 10.73 -5.73 12.58
N HIS A 64 10.79 -4.40 12.52
CA HIS A 64 11.56 -3.60 13.47
C HIS A 64 10.90 -3.55 14.87
N ARG A 65 9.56 -3.63 14.93
CA ARG A 65 8.83 -3.71 16.20
C ARG A 65 9.11 -5.04 16.92
N ASP A 66 9.14 -6.16 16.19
CA ASP A 66 9.38 -7.49 16.78
C ASP A 66 10.81 -7.67 17.33
N ARG A 67 11.81 -6.98 16.75
CA ARG A 67 13.20 -6.99 17.25
C ARG A 67 13.42 -6.15 18.51
N GLY A 68 12.62 -5.13 18.76
CA GLY A 68 12.78 -4.25 19.91
C GLY A 68 12.37 -4.86 21.26
N GLU A 69 11.54 -5.91 21.23
CA GLU A 69 11.03 -6.57 22.45
C GLU A 69 11.92 -7.72 22.94
N ARG A 70 12.77 -8.33 22.08
CA ARG A 70 13.61 -9.47 22.50
C ARG A 70 14.88 -9.11 23.26
N ASP A 71 15.34 -7.86 23.17
CA ASP A 71 16.59 -7.42 23.81
C ASP A 71 16.39 -6.91 25.26
N ARG A 72 15.14 -6.75 25.72
CA ARG A 72 14.86 -6.25 27.08
C ARG A 72 14.68 -7.33 28.15
N ASP A 73 14.53 -8.59 27.76
CA ASP A 73 14.24 -9.68 28.69
C ASP A 73 15.49 -10.43 29.19
N HIS A 74 16.70 -10.03 28.75
CA HIS A 74 17.94 -10.77 29.02
C HIS A 74 18.91 -10.08 29.98
N HIS A 75 18.43 -9.23 30.90
CA HIS A 75 19.30 -8.47 31.80
C HIS A 75 18.92 -8.49 33.29
N ASP A 76 18.14 -9.47 33.75
CA ASP A 76 17.72 -9.57 35.16
C ASP A 76 17.90 -10.97 35.79
N HIS A 77 18.93 -11.72 35.38
CA HIS A 77 19.17 -13.06 35.94
C HIS A 77 20.65 -13.36 36.23
N ASP A 78 21.36 -12.44 36.89
CA ASP A 78 22.66 -12.76 37.49
C ASP A 78 22.92 -11.90 38.74
N ARG A 79 22.13 -12.17 39.79
CA ARG A 79 22.46 -11.81 41.17
C ARG A 79 21.87 -12.87 42.08
N TYR A 80 22.66 -13.88 42.44
CA TYR A 80 22.75 -14.44 43.79
C TYR A 80 23.99 -15.33 43.92
#